data_AF-A0A821AJM7-F1
#
_entry.id   AF-A0A821AJM7-F1
#
_cell.length_a   1.000
_cell.length_b   1.000
_cell.length_c   1.000
_cell.angle_alpha   90.00
_cell.angle_beta   90.00
_cell.angle_gamma   90.00
#
_symmetry.space_group_name_H-M   'P 1'
#
loop_
_entity.id
_entity.type
_entity.pdbx_description
1 polymer ?
#
loop_
_entity_poly.entity_id
_entity_poly.type
_entity_poly.pdbx_seq_one_letter_code
_entity_poly.pdbx_strand_id
1 'polypeptide(L)'
;MALSGAQRAQRCREKKNKNAELSEIMKQKDRKRKRLARLKMTLSEMTALRLRQKINLQKFRAKKQNASDCSTVQASSFSTKQTKSKALKKIMNVLPVNKKRQIELITKVAEDLKILKIQKKQERDYQALPTTVKNKVYEFYCRDDISYQAPGKTDSITIKENGLRKKMQKKYLLFTLRELYELFIQENPNAIISLSSFQDLRPDYILYKSSIPHNMCI
;
A
#
# COMPACT_ATOMS: atom_id res chain seq x y z
N MET A 1 -1.90 17.27 41.02
CA MET A 1 -1.47 15.85 40.95
C MET A 1 0.02 15.78 40.62
N ALA A 2 0.79 14.93 41.32
CA ALA A 2 2.23 14.78 41.05
C ALA A 2 2.45 14.08 39.70
N LEU A 3 3.28 14.67 38.84
CA LEU A 3 3.63 14.08 37.54
C LEU A 3 4.36 12.75 37.72
N SER A 4 4.05 11.77 36.87
CA SER A 4 4.76 10.49 36.86
C SER A 4 6.24 10.68 36.49
N GLY A 5 7.10 9.74 36.90
CA GLY A 5 8.53 9.77 36.55
C GLY A 5 8.78 9.90 35.04
N ALA A 6 7.98 9.20 34.23
CA ALA A 6 8.07 9.25 32.77
C ALA A 6 7.67 10.63 32.19
N GLN A 7 6.59 11.22 32.70
CA GLN A 7 6.12 12.55 32.29
C GLN A 7 7.13 13.65 32.66
N ARG A 8 7.77 13.54 33.82
CA ARG A 8 8.86 14.46 34.23
C ARG A 8 10.07 14.35 33.29
N ALA A 9 10.45 13.13 32.90
CA ALA A 9 11.55 12.89 31.99
C ALA A 9 11.27 13.44 30.58
N GLN A 10 10.05 13.26 30.07
CA GLN A 10 9.61 13.77 28.77
C GLN A 10 9.61 15.30 28.73
N ARG A 11 9.02 15.95 29.74
CA ARG A 11 9.03 17.42 29.87
C ARG A 11 10.44 18.00 29.95
N CYS A 12 11.38 17.31 30.59
CA CYS A 12 12.78 17.70 30.60
C CYS A 12 13.46 17.57 29.22
N ARG A 13 13.14 16.53 28.44
CA ARG A 13 13.66 16.37 27.07
C ARG A 13 13.11 17.45 26.14
N GLU A 14 11.82 17.75 26.24
CA GLU A 14 11.17 18.79 25.46
C GLU A 14 11.72 20.19 25.79
N LYS A 15 11.93 20.51 27.07
CA LYS A 15 12.59 21.76 27.48
C LYS A 15 14.00 21.90 26.93
N LYS A 16 14.77 20.80 26.87
CA LYS A 16 16.12 20.78 26.29
C LYS A 16 16.12 20.98 24.77
N ASN A 17 15.09 20.48 24.08
CA ASN A 17 14.98 20.63 22.62
C ASN A 17 14.46 22.00 22.19
N LYS A 18 13.60 22.64 23.01
CA LYS A 18 13.02 23.96 22.71
C LYS A 18 14.01 25.12 22.87
N ASN A 19 15.06 24.96 23.66
CA ASN A 19 16.00 26.05 23.96
C ASN A 19 17.43 25.52 24.17
N ALA A 20 18.15 25.37 23.05
CA ALA A 20 19.50 24.79 23.03
C ALA A 20 20.50 25.61 23.87
N GLU A 21 20.39 26.93 23.86
CA GLU A 21 21.26 27.84 24.62
C GLU A 21 21.10 27.65 26.13
N LEU A 22 19.87 27.58 26.63
CA LEU A 22 19.60 27.30 28.04
C LEU A 22 20.14 25.92 28.47
N SER A 23 20.08 24.92 27.58
CA SER A 23 20.67 23.60 27.83
C SER A 23 22.19 23.67 27.99
N GLU A 24 22.88 24.46 27.16
CA GLU A 24 24.33 24.69 27.28
C GLU A 24 24.69 25.48 28.54
N ILE A 25 23.96 26.54 28.89
CA ILE A 25 24.15 27.30 30.13
C ILE A 25 24.00 26.38 31.35
N MET A 26 22.99 25.51 31.37
CA MET A 26 22.80 24.54 32.45
C MET A 26 23.97 23.54 32.55
N LYS A 27 24.49 23.05 31.41
CA LYS A 27 25.68 22.17 31.39
C LYS A 27 26.90 22.90 31.95
N GLN A 28 27.11 24.17 31.59
CA GLN A 28 28.22 24.97 32.09
C GLN A 28 28.11 25.19 33.62
N LYS A 29 26.93 25.52 34.13
CA LYS A 29 26.69 25.65 35.58
C LYS A 29 26.98 24.34 36.32
N ASP A 30 26.54 23.21 35.78
CA ASP A 30 26.80 21.90 36.37
C ASP A 30 28.31 21.54 36.37
N ARG A 31 29.02 21.84 35.28
CA ARG A 31 30.49 21.68 35.20
C ARG A 31 31.20 22.52 36.26
N LYS A 32 30.82 23.81 36.42
CA LYS A 32 31.38 24.70 37.46
C LYS A 32 31.12 24.16 38.86
N ARG A 33 29.89 23.75 39.16
CA ARG A 33 29.51 23.14 40.44
C ARG A 33 30.33 21.89 40.76
N LYS A 34 30.48 20.99 39.79
CA LYS A 34 31.30 19.77 39.96
C LYS A 34 32.78 20.07 40.16
N ARG A 35 33.32 21.10 39.49
CA ARG A 35 34.70 21.55 39.68
C ARG A 35 34.92 22.09 41.10
N LEU A 36 34.03 22.96 41.56
CA LEU A 36 34.07 23.49 42.94
C LEU A 36 33.93 22.38 43.98
N ALA A 37 33.02 21.42 43.77
CA ALA A 37 32.89 20.27 44.66
C ALA A 37 34.19 19.47 44.73
N ARG A 38 34.85 19.22 43.59
CA ARG A 38 36.15 18.52 43.54
C ARG A 38 37.27 19.27 44.26
N LEU A 39 37.29 20.61 44.20
CA LEU A 39 38.28 21.42 44.92
C LEU A 39 38.09 21.38 46.43
N LYS A 40 36.86 21.11 46.90
CA LYS A 40 36.52 20.99 48.32
C LYS A 40 36.69 19.56 48.86
N MET A 41 36.99 18.58 48.02
CA MET A 41 37.14 17.19 48.47
C MET A 41 38.53 16.92 49.01
N THR A 42 38.59 16.05 50.03
CA THR A 42 39.86 15.56 50.56
C THR A 42 40.54 14.58 49.59
N LEU A 43 41.82 14.31 49.79
CA LEU A 43 42.58 13.35 48.97
C LEU A 43 41.95 11.94 49.00
N SER A 44 41.47 11.49 50.17
CA SER A 44 40.80 10.19 50.35
C SER A 44 39.48 10.12 49.57
N GLU A 45 38.69 11.19 49.57
CA GLU A 45 37.45 11.26 48.78
C GLU A 45 37.72 11.27 47.28
N MET A 46 38.80 11.94 46.84
CA MET A 46 39.22 11.93 45.44
C MET A 46 39.65 10.54 44.97
N THR A 47 40.40 9.77 45.77
CA THR A 47 40.82 8.41 45.40
C THR A 47 39.61 7.47 45.32
N ALA A 48 38.68 7.53 46.28
CA ALA A 48 37.44 6.78 46.27
C ALA A 48 36.58 7.08 45.03
N LEU A 49 36.48 8.36 44.64
CA LEU A 49 35.74 8.77 43.44
C LEU A 49 36.38 8.22 42.16
N ARG A 50 37.72 8.27 42.04
CA ARG A 50 38.45 7.69 40.89
C ARG A 50 38.26 6.19 40.80
N LEU A 51 38.33 5.47 41.93
CA LEU A 51 38.13 4.03 41.99
C LEU A 51 36.69 3.66 41.55
N ARG A 52 35.69 4.38 42.04
CA ARG A 52 34.29 4.20 41.63
C ARG A 52 34.09 4.45 40.13
N GLN A 53 34.74 5.46 39.56
CA GLN A 53 34.71 5.71 38.12
C GLN A 53 35.35 4.57 37.32
N LYS A 54 36.48 4.03 37.78
CA LYS A 54 37.16 2.88 37.16
C LYS A 54 36.27 1.63 37.16
N ILE A 55 35.66 1.30 38.30
CA ILE A 55 34.73 0.17 38.44
C ILE A 55 33.53 0.33 37.51
N ASN A 56 32.92 1.52 37.46
CA ASN A 56 31.77 1.77 36.58
C ASN A 56 32.14 1.64 35.10
N LEU A 57 33.34 2.10 34.70
CA LEU A 57 33.83 1.95 33.34
C LEU A 57 34.06 0.47 32.98
N GLN A 58 34.64 -0.32 33.90
CA GLN A 58 34.80 -1.76 33.72
C GLN A 58 33.45 -2.47 33.56
N LYS A 59 32.48 -2.21 34.44
CA LYS A 59 31.12 -2.75 34.34
C LYS A 59 30.45 -2.39 33.02
N PHE A 60 30.62 -1.16 32.54
CA PHE A 60 30.09 -0.73 31.25
C PHE A 60 30.75 -1.46 30.07
N ARG A 61 32.08 -1.66 30.11
CA ARG A 61 32.82 -2.42 29.08
C ARG A 61 32.42 -3.88 29.06
N ALA A 62 32.34 -4.53 30.21
CA ALA A 62 31.90 -5.93 30.34
C ALA A 62 30.46 -6.10 29.80
N LYS A 63 29.54 -5.18 30.11
CA LYS A 63 28.18 -5.22 29.57
C LYS A 63 28.13 -5.06 28.04
N LYS A 64 29.08 -4.32 27.46
CA LYS A 64 29.19 -4.14 26.00
C LYS A 64 29.78 -5.39 25.32
N GLN A 65 30.75 -6.05 25.95
CA GLN A 65 31.32 -7.33 25.48
C GLN A 65 30.31 -8.48 25.61
N ASN A 66 29.62 -8.60 26.74
CA ASN A 66 28.56 -9.61 26.89
C ASN A 66 27.37 -9.42 25.91
N ALA A 67 27.21 -8.21 25.35
CA ALA A 67 26.24 -7.94 24.30
C ALA A 67 26.76 -8.27 22.88
N SER A 68 28.07 -8.42 22.69
CA SER A 68 28.68 -8.87 21.42
C SER A 68 28.83 -10.39 21.33
N ASP A 69 28.95 -11.09 22.46
CA ASP A 69 29.37 -12.50 22.49
C ASP A 69 28.19 -13.51 22.49
N CYS A 70 26.96 -13.04 22.23
CA CYS A 70 25.79 -13.91 22.04
C CYS A 70 25.59 -14.19 20.55
N SER A 71 26.38 -15.13 20.01
CA SER A 71 26.35 -15.56 18.61
C SER A 71 25.90 -17.02 18.44
N THR A 72 25.11 -17.55 19.37
CA THR A 72 24.63 -18.93 19.25
C THR A 72 23.13 -19.00 19.55
N VAL A 73 22.41 -19.49 18.53
CA VAL A 73 20.97 -19.79 18.46
C VAL A 73 20.06 -18.61 18.10
N GLN A 74 19.77 -18.49 16.79
CA GLN A 74 18.54 -17.95 16.16
C GLN A 74 17.86 -16.72 16.80
N ALA A 75 18.62 -15.77 17.34
CA ALA A 75 18.09 -14.45 17.65
C ALA A 75 18.13 -13.60 16.37
N SER A 76 16.96 -13.21 15.86
CA SER A 76 16.84 -12.25 14.75
C SER A 76 17.84 -11.10 14.94
N SER A 77 18.69 -10.82 13.96
CA SER A 77 19.83 -9.88 14.04
C SER A 77 19.47 -8.42 14.43
N PHE A 78 18.18 -8.15 14.67
CA PHE A 78 17.62 -6.93 15.21
C PHE A 78 16.78 -7.22 16.46
N SER A 79 17.42 -7.66 17.55
CA SER A 79 16.75 -8.09 18.80
C SER A 79 15.94 -7.00 19.51
N THR A 80 16.15 -5.72 19.18
CA THR A 80 15.44 -4.60 19.81
C THR A 80 14.80 -3.67 18.78
N LYS A 81 13.62 -3.13 19.11
CA LYS A 81 12.92 -2.13 18.26
C LYS A 81 13.83 -0.97 17.86
N GLN A 82 14.71 -0.52 18.76
CA GLN A 82 15.64 0.58 18.48
C GLN A 82 16.70 0.23 17.44
N THR A 83 17.25 -0.99 17.45
CA THR A 83 18.25 -1.42 16.47
C THR A 83 17.63 -1.61 15.09
N LYS A 84 16.43 -2.22 15.03
CA LYS A 84 15.63 -2.33 13.81
C LYS A 84 15.34 -0.96 13.19
N SER A 85 14.83 -0.01 13.97
CA SER A 85 14.50 1.33 13.47
C SER A 85 15.74 2.09 12.96
N LYS A 86 16.90 1.93 13.61
CA LYS A 86 18.15 2.54 13.14
C LYS A 86 18.62 1.93 11.82
N ALA A 87 18.53 0.61 11.67
CA ALA A 87 18.89 -0.07 10.42
C ALA A 87 17.97 0.37 9.28
N LEU A 88 16.65 0.39 9.51
CA LEU A 88 15.68 0.89 8.53
C LEU A 88 15.96 2.34 8.14
N LYS A 89 16.29 3.21 9.10
CA LYS A 89 16.62 4.61 8.82
C LYS A 89 17.86 4.74 7.92
N LYS A 90 18.89 3.92 8.14
CA LYS A 90 20.06 3.90 7.26
C LYS A 90 19.69 3.48 5.84
N ILE A 91 18.89 2.43 5.70
CA ILE A 91 18.41 1.93 4.41
C ILE A 91 17.60 3.02 3.70
N MET A 92 16.60 3.61 4.37
CA MET A 92 15.74 4.66 3.80
C MET A 92 16.51 5.90 3.35
N ASN A 93 17.64 6.24 4.00
CA ASN A 93 18.47 7.36 3.57
C ASN A 93 19.28 7.08 2.29
N VAL A 94 19.54 5.80 1.99
CA VAL A 94 20.29 5.38 0.79
C VAL A 94 19.34 5.17 -0.40
N LEU A 95 18.08 4.84 -0.13
CA LEU A 95 17.09 4.61 -1.19
C LEU A 95 16.69 5.92 -1.88
N PRO A 96 16.37 5.88 -3.20
CA PRO A 96 15.84 7.03 -3.93
C PRO A 96 14.54 7.55 -3.30
N VAL A 97 14.25 8.85 -3.35
CA VAL A 97 13.02 9.43 -2.75
C VAL A 97 11.72 8.95 -3.44
N ASN A 98 11.79 8.60 -4.74
CA ASN A 98 10.62 8.18 -5.51
C ASN A 98 10.15 6.77 -5.12
N LYS A 99 8.93 6.66 -4.59
CA LYS A 99 8.30 5.41 -4.16
C LYS A 99 8.31 4.30 -5.21
N LYS A 100 8.09 4.62 -6.49
CA LYS A 100 8.09 3.60 -7.57
C LYS A 100 9.47 2.96 -7.73
N ARG A 101 10.52 3.78 -7.74
CA ARG A 101 11.91 3.31 -7.83
C ARG A 101 12.35 2.55 -6.59
N GLN A 102 11.86 2.96 -5.40
CA GLN A 102 12.11 2.21 -4.16
C GLN A 102 11.55 0.80 -4.22
N ILE A 103 10.29 0.65 -4.66
CA ILE A 103 9.63 -0.64 -4.79
C ILE A 103 10.42 -1.53 -5.76
N GLU A 104 10.75 -1.03 -6.94
CA GLU A 104 11.48 -1.81 -7.96
C GLU A 104 12.87 -2.29 -7.50
N LEU A 105 13.62 -1.44 -6.78
CA LEU A 105 14.92 -1.83 -6.23
C LEU A 105 14.79 -2.86 -5.11
N ILE A 106 13.81 -2.68 -4.22
CA ILE A 106 13.55 -3.64 -3.13
C ILE A 106 13.11 -4.98 -3.71
N THR A 107 12.26 -4.99 -4.74
CA THR A 107 11.82 -6.24 -5.38
C THR A 107 12.99 -6.96 -6.02
N LYS A 108 13.87 -6.25 -6.75
CA LYS A 108 15.09 -6.84 -7.33
C LYS A 108 16.02 -7.42 -6.27
N VAL A 109 16.32 -6.66 -5.21
CA VAL A 109 17.16 -7.16 -4.10
C VAL A 109 16.54 -8.39 -3.44
N ALA A 110 15.21 -8.42 -3.29
CA ALA A 110 14.52 -9.55 -2.67
C ALA A 110 14.43 -10.79 -3.59
N GLU A 111 14.40 -10.59 -4.91
CA GLU A 111 14.57 -11.64 -5.93
C GLU A 111 15.99 -12.23 -5.89
N ASP A 112 17.02 -11.38 -5.87
CA ASP A 112 18.43 -11.80 -5.81
C ASP A 112 18.73 -12.61 -4.54
N LEU A 113 18.16 -12.20 -3.41
CA LEU A 113 18.27 -12.90 -2.13
C LEU A 113 17.37 -14.14 -2.04
N LYS A 114 16.60 -14.46 -3.09
CA LYS A 114 15.66 -15.60 -3.16
C LYS A 114 14.64 -15.63 -2.00
N ILE A 115 14.35 -14.47 -1.41
CA ILE A 115 13.40 -14.33 -0.30
C ILE A 115 11.97 -14.35 -0.86
N LEU A 116 11.77 -13.68 -1.99
CA LEU A 116 10.49 -13.72 -2.70
C LEU A 116 10.44 -14.99 -3.53
N LYS A 117 9.84 -16.05 -3.00
CA LYS A 117 9.02 -16.92 -3.84
C LYS A 117 7.87 -16.04 -4.31
N ILE A 118 8.04 -15.38 -5.45
CA ILE A 118 6.91 -14.81 -6.16
C ILE A 118 6.04 -16.03 -6.48
N GLN A 119 5.09 -16.34 -5.60
CA GLN A 119 3.91 -17.03 -6.05
C GLN A 119 3.38 -16.10 -7.12
N LYS A 120 3.67 -16.41 -8.39
CA LYS A 120 2.93 -15.79 -9.49
C LYS A 120 1.51 -15.88 -9.02
N LYS A 121 0.87 -14.74 -8.78
CA LYS A 121 -0.55 -14.69 -8.48
C LYS A 121 -1.12 -15.55 -9.59
N GLN A 122 -1.63 -16.74 -9.26
CA GLN A 122 -2.30 -17.55 -10.26
C GLN A 122 -3.33 -16.57 -10.79
N GLU A 123 -3.13 -16.15 -12.04
CA GLU A 123 -4.20 -15.50 -12.76
C GLU A 123 -5.32 -16.51 -12.57
N ARG A 124 -6.35 -16.11 -11.82
CA ARG A 124 -7.53 -16.94 -11.74
C ARG A 124 -7.93 -17.01 -13.19
N ASP A 125 -7.71 -18.16 -13.82
CA ASP A 125 -8.24 -18.47 -15.12
C ASP A 125 -9.75 -18.43 -14.91
N TYR A 126 -10.31 -17.22 -14.95
CA TYR A 126 -11.72 -17.02 -15.17
C TYR A 126 -11.95 -17.76 -16.47
N GLN A 127 -12.52 -18.97 -16.39
CA GLN A 127 -12.81 -19.77 -17.57
C GLN A 127 -13.49 -18.82 -18.55
N ALA A 128 -12.74 -18.47 -19.60
CA ALA A 128 -13.19 -17.47 -20.53
C ALA A 128 -14.49 -18.00 -21.12
N LEU A 129 -15.54 -17.17 -21.08
CA LEU A 129 -16.83 -17.53 -21.64
C LEU A 129 -16.63 -18.12 -23.05
N PRO A 130 -17.17 -19.31 -23.33
CA PRO A 130 -17.00 -19.95 -24.63
C PRO A 130 -17.39 -18.98 -25.74
N THR A 131 -16.60 -18.94 -26.81
CA THR A 131 -16.85 -18.06 -27.96
C THR A 131 -18.24 -18.28 -28.55
N THR A 132 -18.74 -19.52 -28.50
CA THR A 132 -20.10 -19.89 -28.91
C THR A 132 -21.17 -19.14 -28.12
N VAL A 133 -21.02 -19.04 -26.79
CA VAL A 133 -21.96 -18.29 -25.94
C VAL A 133 -21.89 -16.81 -26.23
N LYS A 134 -20.68 -16.26 -26.42
CA LYS A 134 -20.50 -14.83 -26.77
C LYS A 134 -21.21 -14.48 -28.08
N ASN A 135 -21.06 -15.31 -29.10
CA ASN A 135 -21.71 -15.10 -30.39
C ASN A 135 -23.23 -15.17 -30.28
N LYS A 136 -23.77 -16.13 -29.52
CA LYS A 136 -25.21 -16.22 -29.25
C LYS A 136 -25.75 -14.97 -28.56
N VAL A 137 -25.03 -14.45 -27.57
CA VAL A 137 -25.41 -13.20 -26.89
C VAL A 137 -25.39 -12.02 -27.86
N TYR A 138 -24.34 -11.92 -28.70
CA TYR A 138 -24.24 -10.88 -29.71
C TYR A 138 -25.42 -10.93 -30.70
N GLU A 139 -25.71 -12.12 -31.24
CA GLU A 139 -26.83 -12.35 -32.16
C GLU A 139 -28.17 -12.02 -31.51
N PHE A 140 -28.37 -12.44 -30.27
CA PHE A 140 -29.57 -12.15 -29.49
C PHE A 140 -29.82 -10.65 -29.35
N TYR A 141 -28.80 -9.88 -28.98
CA TYR A 141 -28.92 -8.41 -28.93
C TYR A 141 -29.23 -7.78 -30.28
N CYS A 142 -28.75 -8.36 -31.39
CA CYS A 142 -28.92 -7.80 -32.72
C CYS A 142 -30.31 -8.02 -33.32
N ARG A 143 -31.11 -8.94 -32.75
CA ARG A 143 -32.45 -9.23 -33.26
C ARG A 143 -33.36 -8.00 -33.12
N ASP A 144 -34.28 -7.87 -34.05
CA ASP A 144 -35.16 -6.69 -34.16
C ASP A 144 -36.33 -6.70 -33.16
N ASP A 145 -36.68 -7.87 -32.62
CA ASP A 145 -37.61 -8.06 -31.49
C ASP A 145 -37.00 -7.67 -30.14
N ILE A 146 -35.67 -7.66 -30.04
CA ILE A 146 -34.92 -7.28 -28.84
C ILE A 146 -34.48 -5.81 -28.90
N SER A 147 -34.05 -5.35 -30.07
CA SER A 147 -33.49 -4.01 -30.27
C SER A 147 -34.10 -3.31 -31.48
N TYR A 148 -34.67 -2.13 -31.24
CA TYR A 148 -35.24 -1.28 -32.27
C TYR A 148 -34.17 -0.41 -32.93
N GLN A 149 -34.10 -0.42 -34.26
CA GLN A 149 -33.16 0.41 -35.01
C GLN A 149 -33.65 1.86 -35.14
N ALA A 150 -32.78 2.81 -34.80
CA ALA A 150 -33.08 4.23 -34.96
C ALA A 150 -33.29 4.58 -36.44
N PRO A 151 -34.32 5.37 -36.81
CA PRO A 151 -34.64 5.65 -38.21
C PRO A 151 -33.77 6.74 -38.84
N GLY A 152 -33.14 7.63 -38.06
CA GLY A 152 -32.43 8.80 -38.59
C GLY A 152 -31.06 8.48 -39.18
N LYS A 153 -30.72 9.02 -40.37
CA LYS A 153 -29.37 8.86 -40.96
C LYS A 153 -28.24 9.38 -40.07
N THR A 154 -28.56 10.35 -39.21
CA THR A 154 -27.66 10.93 -38.20
C THR A 154 -27.49 10.04 -36.97
N ASP A 155 -28.38 9.07 -36.76
CA ASP A 155 -28.35 8.14 -35.64
C ASP A 155 -27.42 6.97 -35.91
N SER A 156 -26.17 7.30 -36.18
CA SER A 156 -25.11 6.34 -36.43
C SER A 156 -23.94 6.55 -35.46
N ILE A 157 -23.27 5.45 -35.12
CA ILE A 157 -22.09 5.41 -34.25
C ILE A 157 -20.95 4.74 -35.02
N THR A 158 -19.75 5.30 -34.90
CA THR A 158 -18.55 4.67 -35.44
C THR A 158 -17.93 3.79 -34.36
N ILE A 159 -17.95 2.47 -34.58
CA ILE A 159 -17.32 1.49 -33.71
C ILE A 159 -16.02 0.98 -34.34
N LYS A 160 -15.09 0.49 -33.50
CA LYS A 160 -13.86 -0.14 -33.97
C LYS A 160 -13.94 -1.64 -33.74
N GLU A 161 -14.17 -2.40 -34.80
CA GLU A 161 -14.17 -3.86 -34.77
C GLU A 161 -12.94 -4.39 -35.50
N ASN A 162 -12.18 -5.30 -34.87
CA ASN A 162 -11.02 -5.96 -35.49
C ASN A 162 -10.00 -4.99 -36.11
N GLY A 163 -9.82 -3.82 -35.48
CA GLY A 163 -8.91 -2.78 -35.98
C GLY A 163 -9.51 -1.83 -37.02
N LEU A 164 -10.66 -2.16 -37.60
CA LEU A 164 -11.33 -1.38 -38.64
C LEU A 164 -12.46 -0.52 -38.06
N ARG A 165 -12.58 0.72 -38.56
CA ARG A 165 -13.69 1.61 -38.21
C ARG A 165 -14.90 1.25 -39.07
N LYS A 166 -16.01 0.90 -38.43
CA LYS A 166 -17.29 0.65 -39.08
C LYS A 166 -18.34 1.62 -38.55
N LYS A 167 -19.18 2.14 -39.45
CA LYS A 167 -20.31 2.98 -39.11
C LYS A 167 -21.55 2.10 -38.98
N MET A 168 -22.07 1.98 -37.77
CA MET A 168 -23.28 1.22 -37.45
C MET A 168 -24.43 2.17 -37.11
N GLN A 169 -25.66 1.75 -37.39
CA GLN A 169 -26.84 2.48 -36.95
C GLN A 169 -27.07 2.24 -35.46
N LYS A 170 -27.49 3.27 -34.72
CA LYS A 170 -27.92 3.13 -33.33
C LYS A 170 -29.11 2.19 -33.26
N LYS A 171 -29.08 1.25 -32.32
CA LYS A 171 -30.27 0.51 -31.90
C LYS A 171 -30.60 0.82 -30.45
N TYR A 172 -31.83 0.60 -30.02
CA TYR A 172 -32.30 0.82 -28.66
C TYR A 172 -32.96 -0.45 -28.13
N LEU A 173 -32.62 -0.85 -26.91
CA LEU A 173 -33.25 -1.99 -26.26
C LEU A 173 -34.72 -1.71 -25.96
N LEU A 174 -35.58 -2.69 -26.26
CA LEU A 174 -37.02 -2.62 -26.00
C LEU A 174 -37.38 -2.97 -24.55
N PHE A 175 -36.62 -3.89 -23.95
CA PHE A 175 -36.78 -4.34 -22.57
C PHE A 175 -35.62 -3.89 -21.67
N THR A 176 -35.77 -4.10 -20.36
CA THR A 176 -34.68 -3.91 -19.42
C THR A 176 -33.64 -5.03 -19.54
N LEU A 177 -32.41 -4.77 -19.11
CA LEU A 177 -31.32 -5.77 -19.15
C LEU A 177 -31.63 -7.03 -18.36
N ARG A 178 -32.43 -6.91 -17.29
CA ARG A 178 -32.82 -8.04 -16.46
C ARG A 178 -33.82 -8.94 -17.20
N GLU A 179 -34.84 -8.35 -17.80
CA GLU A 179 -35.82 -9.08 -18.62
C GLU A 179 -35.14 -9.75 -19.81
N LEU A 180 -34.24 -9.05 -20.51
CA LEU A 180 -33.47 -9.61 -21.62
C LEU A 180 -32.65 -10.83 -21.21
N TYR A 181 -32.02 -10.77 -20.04
CA TYR A 181 -31.20 -11.86 -19.52
C TYR A 181 -32.05 -13.08 -19.16
N GLU A 182 -33.20 -12.86 -18.53
CA GLU A 182 -34.15 -13.94 -18.22
C GLU A 182 -34.67 -14.59 -19.52
N LEU A 183 -35.01 -13.79 -20.53
CA LEU A 183 -35.44 -14.27 -21.85
C LEU A 183 -34.32 -15.04 -22.58
N PHE A 184 -33.07 -14.55 -22.50
CA PHE A 184 -31.92 -15.23 -23.07
C PHE A 184 -31.68 -16.62 -22.44
N ILE A 185 -31.79 -16.73 -21.12
CA ILE A 185 -31.64 -18.01 -20.41
C ILE A 185 -32.79 -18.96 -20.75
N GLN A 186 -34.02 -18.45 -20.89
CA GLN A 186 -35.17 -19.25 -21.30
C GLN A 186 -34.96 -19.85 -22.70
N GLU A 187 -34.44 -19.07 -23.66
CA GLU A 187 -34.13 -19.56 -25.01
C GLU A 187 -32.87 -20.44 -25.07
N ASN A 188 -31.91 -20.22 -24.17
CA ASN A 188 -30.63 -20.91 -24.15
C ASN A 188 -30.34 -21.49 -22.76
N PRO A 189 -31.07 -22.53 -22.32
CA PRO A 189 -30.94 -23.08 -20.97
C PRO A 189 -29.55 -23.68 -20.69
N ASN A 190 -28.83 -24.08 -21.75
CA ASN A 190 -27.48 -24.65 -21.64
C ASN A 190 -26.38 -23.57 -21.59
N ALA A 191 -26.71 -22.30 -21.78
CA ALA A 191 -25.73 -21.21 -21.75
C ALA A 191 -25.48 -20.78 -20.30
N ILE A 192 -24.29 -21.13 -19.77
CA ILE A 192 -23.87 -20.68 -18.44
C ILE A 192 -23.23 -19.30 -18.58
N ILE A 193 -23.98 -18.26 -18.24
CA ILE A 193 -23.53 -16.87 -18.24
C ILE A 193 -24.11 -16.13 -17.04
N SER A 194 -23.35 -15.19 -16.48
CA SER A 194 -23.84 -14.31 -15.41
C SER A 194 -24.46 -13.03 -15.97
N LEU A 195 -25.35 -12.38 -15.22
CA LEU A 195 -25.98 -11.13 -15.64
C LEU A 195 -24.96 -10.03 -15.97
N SER A 196 -23.89 -9.88 -15.17
CA SER A 196 -22.86 -8.87 -15.45
C SER A 196 -22.13 -9.17 -16.75
N SER A 197 -21.70 -10.42 -16.96
CA SER A 197 -21.05 -10.82 -18.22
C SER A 197 -21.97 -10.66 -19.43
N PHE A 198 -23.26 -10.91 -19.28
CA PHE A 198 -24.25 -10.71 -20.34
C PHE A 198 -24.42 -9.22 -20.71
N GLN A 199 -24.38 -8.32 -19.71
CA GLN A 199 -24.43 -6.88 -19.93
C GLN A 199 -23.15 -6.36 -20.61
N ASP A 200 -21.99 -6.89 -20.21
CA ASP A 200 -20.68 -6.51 -20.77
C ASP A 200 -20.51 -6.93 -22.23
N LEU A 201 -21.20 -8.01 -22.66
CA LEU A 201 -21.17 -8.51 -24.05
C LEU A 201 -22.10 -7.73 -25.00
N ARG A 202 -22.84 -6.74 -24.51
CA ARG A 202 -23.70 -5.89 -25.33
C ARG A 202 -22.86 -5.05 -26.32
N PRO A 203 -23.19 -5.06 -27.62
CA PRO A 203 -22.53 -4.18 -28.59
C PRO A 203 -22.72 -2.69 -28.29
N ASP A 204 -21.68 -1.88 -28.52
CA ASP A 204 -21.65 -0.46 -28.21
C ASP A 204 -22.73 0.37 -28.91
N TYR A 205 -23.16 -0.04 -30.11
CA TYR A 205 -24.17 0.65 -30.90
C TYR A 205 -25.62 0.37 -30.45
N ILE A 206 -25.81 -0.57 -29.52
CA ILE A 206 -27.13 -0.94 -28.99
C ILE A 206 -27.31 -0.25 -27.64
N LEU A 207 -28.04 0.84 -27.60
CA LEU A 207 -28.23 1.70 -26.45
C LEU A 207 -29.37 1.23 -25.53
N TYR A 208 -29.36 1.69 -24.29
CA TYR A 208 -30.41 1.40 -23.32
C TYR A 208 -31.72 2.07 -23.70
N LYS A 209 -32.83 1.52 -23.18
CA LYS A 209 -34.16 2.10 -23.36
C LYS A 209 -34.26 3.55 -22.90
N SER A 210 -33.53 3.90 -21.84
CA SER A 210 -33.45 5.26 -21.31
C SER A 210 -32.77 6.27 -22.23
N SER A 211 -32.01 5.81 -23.23
CA SER A 211 -31.34 6.67 -24.21
C SER A 211 -32.23 7.01 -25.41
N ILE A 212 -33.45 6.48 -25.45
CA ILE A 212 -34.43 6.77 -26.48
C ILE A 212 -34.88 8.23 -26.32
N PRO A 213 -34.83 9.04 -27.39
CA PRO A 213 -35.36 10.40 -27.37
C PRO A 213 -36.86 10.41 -27.06
N HIS A 214 -37.31 11.27 -26.12
CA HIS A 214 -38.72 11.35 -25.70
C HIS A 214 -39.72 11.67 -26.82
N ASN A 215 -39.24 12.21 -27.94
CA ASN A 215 -40.02 12.57 -29.11
C ASN A 215 -40.19 11.42 -30.13
N MET A 216 -39.70 10.22 -29.83
CA MET A 216 -39.81 9.05 -30.68
C MET A 216 -40.89 8.11 -30.12
N CYS A 217 -41.92 7.81 -30.93
CA CYS A 217 -42.86 6.74 -30.63
C CYS A 217 -42.18 5.40 -30.94
N ILE A 218 -42.21 4.49 -29.98
CA ILE A 218 -41.73 3.10 -30.09
C ILE A 218 -42.89 2.17 -29.80
#